data_AF-A0A915C794-F1
#
_entry.id   AF-A0A915C794-F1
#
_cell.length_a   1.000
_cell.length_b   1.000
_cell.length_c   1.000
_cell.angle_alpha   90.00
_cell.angle_beta   90.00
_cell.angle_gamma   90.00
#
_symmetry.space_group_name_H-M   'P 1'
#
loop_
_entity.id
_entity.type
_entity.pdbx_description
1 polymer ?
#
loop_
_entity_poly.entity_id
_entity_poly.type
_entity_poly.pdbx_seq_one_letter_code
_entity_poly.pdbx_strand_id
1 'polypeptide(L)'
;MIRVFQVGSTGFLKVLPIYMDHVLSPSLTMEQFITEVHHINGNGEDAGVVYSEMQDHESDMENIVSRKRRELFYPEGSAYRVEVGGRLSNLRTSCCNEKIREFHSQFYHLSNMMLVVCGIIDHEK
;
A
#
# COMPACT_ATOMS: atom_id res chain seq x y z
N MET A 1 -0.35 7.91 2.15
CA MET A 1 -0.23 9.10 1.28
C MET A 1 0.74 8.75 0.16
N ILE A 2 0.29 8.75 -1.09
CA ILE A 2 1.13 8.41 -2.26
C ILE A 2 1.58 9.74 -2.90
N ARG A 3 2.86 9.88 -3.22
CA ARG A 3 3.46 11.14 -3.67
C ARG A 3 4.27 10.93 -4.95
N VAL A 4 4.24 11.92 -5.83
CA VAL A 4 5.14 12.01 -6.99
C VAL A 4 5.84 13.37 -6.95
N PHE A 5 7.14 13.39 -7.25
CA PHE A 5 7.94 14.61 -7.26
C PHE A 5 8.66 14.73 -8.59
N GLN A 6 8.65 15.93 -9.16
CA GLN A 6 9.32 16.20 -10.44
C GLN A 6 9.92 17.59 -10.47
N VAL A 7 11.09 17.72 -11.11
CA VAL A 7 11.88 18.96 -11.13
C VAL A 7 11.34 20.00 -12.13
N GLY A 8 10.29 19.67 -12.91
CA GLY A 8 9.67 20.61 -13.86
C GLY A 8 8.18 20.39 -14.05
N SER A 9 7.43 21.49 -14.22
CA SER A 9 5.97 21.51 -14.36
C SER A 9 5.48 20.70 -15.56
N THR A 10 6.15 20.81 -16.71
CA THR A 10 5.81 20.02 -17.91
C THR A 10 5.94 18.52 -17.69
N GLY A 11 6.94 18.09 -16.92
CA GLY A 11 7.12 16.68 -16.58
C GLY A 11 6.02 16.21 -15.64
N PHE A 12 5.76 16.98 -14.60
CA PHE A 12 4.71 16.70 -13.63
C PHE A 12 3.34 16.53 -14.30
N LEU A 13 2.94 17.45 -15.19
CA LEU A 13 1.65 17.39 -15.89
C LEU A 13 1.53 16.18 -16.82
N LYS A 14 2.63 15.60 -17.29
CA LYS A 14 2.61 14.36 -18.08
C LYS A 14 2.47 13.12 -17.21
N VAL A 15 3.12 13.11 -16.05
CA VAL A 15 3.11 11.94 -15.15
C VAL A 15 1.82 11.88 -14.33
N LEU A 16 1.27 13.02 -13.93
CA LEU A 16 0.05 13.10 -13.12
C LEU A 16 -1.12 12.27 -13.67
N PRO A 17 -1.55 12.38 -14.95
CA PRO A 17 -2.67 11.58 -15.46
C PRO A 17 -2.37 10.08 -15.48
N ILE A 18 -1.13 9.68 -15.83
CA ILE A 18 -0.71 8.26 -15.82
C ILE A 18 -0.74 7.72 -14.39
N TYR A 19 -0.25 8.50 -13.45
CA TYR A 19 -0.26 8.14 -12.04
C TYR A 19 -1.69 8.01 -11.50
N MET A 20 -2.59 8.90 -11.91
CA MET A 20 -4.00 8.84 -11.51
C MET A 20 -4.73 7.65 -12.11
N ASP A 21 -4.42 7.29 -13.35
CA ASP A 21 -4.94 6.07 -13.97
C ASP A 21 -4.52 4.82 -13.18
N HIS A 22 -3.25 4.71 -12.79
CA HIS A 22 -2.78 3.59 -11.98
C HIS A 22 -3.38 3.54 -10.56
N VAL A 23 -3.76 4.68 -9.99
CA VAL A 23 -4.41 4.74 -8.67
C VAL A 23 -5.88 4.35 -8.76
N LEU A 24 -6.60 4.85 -9.78
CA LEU A 24 -8.05 4.69 -9.91
C LEU A 24 -8.45 3.41 -10.67
N SER A 25 -7.63 2.94 -11.60
CA SER A 25 -7.91 1.82 -12.50
C SER A 25 -6.73 0.83 -12.60
N PRO A 26 -6.23 0.28 -11.49
CA PRO A 26 -5.15 -0.70 -11.54
C PRO A 26 -5.60 -2.05 -12.11
N SER A 27 -4.68 -2.79 -12.75
CA SER A 27 -4.98 -4.12 -13.31
C SER A 27 -5.21 -5.21 -12.25
N LEU A 28 -4.50 -5.14 -11.11
CA LEU A 28 -4.59 -6.05 -9.97
C LEU A 28 -4.67 -7.54 -10.36
N THR A 29 -3.79 -8.01 -11.26
CA THR A 29 -3.82 -9.40 -11.74
C THR A 29 -3.32 -10.39 -10.68
N MET A 30 -3.61 -11.68 -10.86
CA MET A 30 -3.15 -12.70 -9.91
C MET A 30 -1.62 -12.85 -9.94
N GLU A 31 -1.02 -12.71 -11.11
CA GLU A 31 0.43 -12.79 -11.30
C GLU A 31 1.12 -11.66 -10.55
N GLN A 32 0.58 -10.43 -10.61
CA GLN A 32 1.07 -9.28 -9.85
C GLN A 32 0.96 -9.52 -8.34
N PHE A 33 -0.15 -10.11 -7.88
CA PHE A 33 -0.32 -10.44 -6.46
C PHE A 33 0.74 -11.44 -5.98
N ILE A 34 1.00 -12.50 -6.76
CA ILE A 34 1.98 -13.53 -6.42
C ILE A 34 3.37 -12.91 -6.26
N THR A 35 3.79 -12.04 -7.19
CA THR A 35 5.12 -11.43 -7.13
C THR A 35 5.24 -10.35 -6.07
N GLU A 36 4.23 -9.48 -5.94
CA GLU A 36 4.31 -8.31 -5.06
C GLU A 36 3.94 -8.64 -3.62
N VAL A 37 2.95 -9.50 -3.37
CA VAL A 37 2.40 -9.68 -2.03
C VAL A 37 2.97 -10.91 -1.34
N HIS A 38 2.57 -12.10 -1.77
CA HIS A 38 2.97 -13.35 -1.13
C HIS A 38 2.80 -14.56 -2.05
N HIS A 39 3.79 -15.44 -2.05
CA HIS A 39 3.72 -16.77 -2.62
C HIS A 39 4.74 -17.70 -1.97
N ILE A 40 4.65 -19.00 -2.27
CA ILE A 40 5.70 -19.97 -1.93
C ILE A 40 6.58 -20.20 -3.16
N ASN A 41 7.89 -20.00 -3.02
CA ASN A 41 8.85 -20.15 -4.11
C ASN A 41 9.14 -21.63 -4.44
N GLY A 42 9.96 -21.88 -5.46
CA GLY A 42 10.34 -23.24 -5.87
C GLY A 42 11.12 -24.06 -4.84
N ASN A 43 11.63 -23.43 -3.77
CA ASN A 43 12.32 -24.08 -2.65
C ASN A 43 11.38 -24.34 -1.45
N GLY A 44 10.11 -23.95 -1.53
CA GLY A 44 9.16 -24.09 -0.43
C GLY A 44 9.22 -22.97 0.61
N GLU A 45 9.84 -21.84 0.30
CA GLU A 45 9.98 -20.69 1.20
C GLU A 45 8.97 -19.59 0.86
N ASP A 46 8.56 -18.80 1.87
CA ASP A 46 7.73 -17.62 1.65
C ASP A 46 8.52 -16.52 0.93
N ALA A 47 7.91 -15.97 -0.12
CA ALA A 47 8.46 -14.90 -0.94
C ALA A 47 7.37 -13.88 -1.32
N GLY A 48 7.80 -12.73 -1.82
CA GLY A 48 6.95 -11.61 -2.21
C GLY A 48 7.53 -10.31 -1.69
N VAL A 49 7.41 -9.23 -2.46
CA VAL A 49 8.02 -7.93 -2.13
C VAL A 49 7.52 -7.42 -0.77
N VAL A 50 6.21 -7.35 -0.57
CA VAL A 50 5.58 -6.91 0.68
C VAL A 50 5.86 -7.89 1.82
N TYR A 51 5.85 -9.20 1.53
CA TYR A 51 6.16 -10.20 2.53
C TYR A 51 7.59 -10.04 3.10
N SER A 52 8.58 -9.85 2.22
CA SER A 52 9.97 -9.62 2.63
C SER A 52 10.14 -8.31 3.39
N GLU A 53 9.51 -7.22 2.94
CA GLU A 53 9.53 -5.94 3.68
C GLU A 53 8.94 -6.09 5.09
N MET A 54 7.80 -6.77 5.21
CA MET A 54 7.16 -6.99 6.51
C MET A 54 7.93 -7.98 7.39
N GLN A 55 8.71 -8.89 6.81
CA GLN A 55 9.59 -9.79 7.57
C GLN A 55 10.68 -9.00 8.30
N ASP A 56 11.34 -8.10 7.58
CA ASP A 56 12.33 -7.20 8.16
C ASP A 56 11.69 -6.28 9.20
N HIS A 57 10.55 -5.66 8.87
CA HIS A 57 9.84 -4.75 9.76
C HIS A 57 9.35 -5.43 11.05
N GLU A 58 8.87 -6.67 11.00
CA GLU A 58 8.45 -7.41 12.19
C GLU A 58 9.60 -7.90 13.08
N SER A 59 10.81 -7.99 12.52
CA SER A 59 12.02 -8.38 13.26
C SER A 59 12.71 -7.19 13.96
N ASP A 60 12.41 -5.97 13.52
CA ASP A 60 12.98 -4.75 14.10
C ASP A 60 12.40 -4.42 15.49
N MET A 61 13.29 -4.09 16.43
CA MET A 61 12.93 -3.85 17.83
C MET A 61 12.06 -2.60 18.00
N GLU A 62 12.34 -1.52 17.28
CA GLU A 62 11.58 -0.27 17.39
C GLU A 62 10.13 -0.50 16.92
N ASN A 63 9.98 -1.25 15.84
CA ASN A 63 8.68 -1.62 15.29
C ASN A 63 7.89 -2.55 16.21
N ILE A 64 8.54 -3.52 16.86
CA ILE A 64 7.91 -4.38 17.88
C ILE A 64 7.36 -3.54 19.03
N VAL A 65 8.16 -2.62 19.57
CA VAL A 65 7.75 -1.75 20.69
C VAL A 65 6.63 -0.80 20.26
N SER A 66 6.74 -0.20 19.07
CA SER A 66 5.71 0.69 18.51
C SER A 66 4.38 -0.02 18.30
N ARG A 67 4.41 -1.28 17.82
CA ARG A 67 3.22 -2.13 17.70
C ARG A 67 2.58 -2.42 19.06
N LYS A 68 3.38 -2.85 20.05
CA LYS A 68 2.87 -3.09 21.41
C LYS A 68 2.28 -1.84 22.05
N ARG A 69 2.87 -0.67 21.79
CA ARG A 69 2.30 0.61 22.25
C ARG A 69 0.92 0.87 21.65
N ARG A 70 0.73 0.68 20.34
CA ARG A 70 -0.59 0.81 19.67
C ARG A 70 -1.61 -0.18 20.23
N GLU A 71 -1.20 -1.43 20.49
CA GLU A 71 -2.03 -2.46 21.13
C GLU A 71 -2.42 -2.12 22.58
N LEU A 72 -1.68 -1.25 23.28
CA LEU A 72 -2.05 -0.83 24.63
C LEU A 72 -2.91 0.45 24.64
N PHE A 73 -2.68 1.34 23.69
CA PHE A 73 -3.33 2.66 23.67
C PHE A 73 -4.68 2.67 22.97
N TYR A 74 -4.89 1.80 21.97
CA TYR A 74 -6.12 1.76 21.20
C TYR A 74 -6.94 0.51 21.53
N PRO A 75 -8.26 0.63 21.76
CA PRO A 75 -9.11 -0.53 22.06
C PRO A 75 -9.19 -1.51 20.90
N GLU A 76 -9.58 -2.74 21.20
CA GLU A 76 -9.85 -3.76 20.17
C GLU A 76 -10.91 -3.27 19.17
N GLY A 77 -10.73 -3.60 17.90
CA GLY A 77 -11.57 -3.12 16.80
C GLY A 77 -11.17 -1.75 16.24
N SER A 78 -10.30 -0.97 16.90
CA SER A 78 -9.78 0.28 16.34
C SER A 78 -8.81 0.03 15.19
N ALA A 79 -9.00 0.73 14.07
CA ALA A 79 -8.06 0.69 12.94
C ALA A 79 -6.66 1.24 13.30
N TYR A 80 -6.55 2.08 14.34
CA TYR A 80 -5.26 2.57 14.82
C TYR A 80 -4.48 1.55 15.66
N ARG A 81 -5.14 0.46 16.06
CA ARG A 81 -4.53 -0.65 16.80
C ARG A 81 -3.72 -1.57 15.88
N VAL A 82 -4.12 -1.70 14.62
CA VAL A 82 -3.61 -2.73 13.71
C VAL A 82 -2.34 -2.29 12.98
N GLU A 83 -1.58 -3.27 12.48
CA GLU A 83 -0.48 -3.02 11.56
C GLU A 83 -1.00 -2.95 10.12
N VAL A 84 -0.97 -1.77 9.53
CA VAL A 84 -1.52 -1.51 8.19
C VAL A 84 -0.62 -2.03 7.07
N GLY A 85 0.69 -2.21 7.34
CA GLY A 85 1.61 -2.88 6.40
C GLY A 85 1.32 -4.38 6.23
N GLY A 86 0.52 -4.96 7.13
CA GLY A 86 0.15 -6.37 7.10
C GLY A 86 1.00 -7.23 8.03
N ARG A 87 0.34 -8.06 8.83
CA ARG A 87 1.02 -9.05 9.68
C ARG A 87 1.45 -10.25 8.83
N LEU A 88 2.64 -10.80 9.05
CA LEU A 88 3.13 -11.98 8.32
C LEU A 88 2.13 -13.14 8.34
N SER A 89 1.50 -13.39 9.51
CA SER A 89 0.47 -14.41 9.67
C SER A 89 -0.74 -14.19 8.75
N ASN A 90 -1.14 -12.93 8.56
CA ASN A 90 -2.31 -12.58 7.77
C ASN A 90 -1.99 -12.58 6.28
N LEU A 91 -0.79 -12.13 5.89
CA LEU A 91 -0.31 -12.21 4.51
C LEU A 91 -0.33 -13.65 4.01
N ARG A 92 0.08 -14.62 4.85
CA ARG A 92 0.10 -16.05 4.50
C ARG A 92 -1.27 -16.73 4.43
N THR A 93 -2.22 -16.32 5.27
CA THR A 93 -3.43 -17.13 5.54
C THR A 93 -4.74 -16.47 5.13
N SER A 94 -4.80 -15.14 5.15
CA SER A 94 -6.05 -14.40 5.01
C SER A 94 -6.01 -13.42 3.84
N CYS A 95 -4.83 -12.89 3.49
CA CYS A 95 -4.67 -11.99 2.35
C CYS A 95 -4.86 -12.75 1.04
N CYS A 96 -5.70 -12.23 0.15
CA CYS A 96 -5.90 -12.76 -1.18
C CYS A 96 -6.18 -11.61 -2.16
N ASN A 97 -6.02 -11.88 -3.46
CA ASN A 97 -6.19 -10.87 -4.50
C ASN A 97 -7.64 -10.34 -4.55
N GLU A 98 -8.64 -11.17 -4.27
CA GLU A 98 -10.05 -10.75 -4.23
C GLU A 98 -10.30 -9.70 -3.16
N LYS A 99 -9.75 -9.88 -1.95
CA LYS A 99 -9.87 -8.88 -0.86
C LYS A 99 -9.18 -7.57 -1.23
N ILE A 100 -8.07 -7.62 -1.96
CA ILE A 100 -7.39 -6.41 -2.44
C ILE A 100 -8.25 -5.67 -3.46
N ARG A 101 -8.88 -6.40 -4.40
CA ARG A 101 -9.81 -5.81 -5.38
C ARG A 101 -11.05 -5.22 -4.71
N GLU A 102 -11.62 -5.92 -3.74
CA GLU A 102 -12.76 -5.42 -2.95
C GLU A 102 -12.39 -4.16 -2.17
N PHE A 103 -11.23 -4.15 -1.50
CA PHE A 103 -10.74 -2.97 -0.78
C PHE A 103 -10.52 -1.79 -1.74
N HIS A 104 -9.87 -2.03 -2.89
CA HIS A 104 -9.66 -0.98 -3.90
C HIS A 104 -11.00 -0.42 -4.39
N SER A 105 -11.93 -1.29 -4.75
CA SER A 105 -13.27 -0.91 -5.21
C SER A 105 -14.08 -0.15 -4.15
N GLN A 106 -13.82 -0.30 -2.86
CA GLN A 106 -14.55 0.43 -1.81
C GLN A 106 -13.95 1.80 -1.53
N PHE A 107 -12.62 1.93 -1.56
CA PHE A 107 -11.93 3.10 -1.04
C PHE A 107 -11.30 4.02 -2.09
N TYR A 108 -11.01 3.52 -3.29
CA TYR A 108 -10.31 4.26 -4.36
C TYR A 108 -11.31 4.92 -5.33
N HIS A 109 -12.24 5.68 -4.77
CA HIS A 109 -13.15 6.53 -5.53
C HIS A 109 -12.74 8.00 -5.47
N LEU A 110 -13.03 8.76 -6.53
CA LEU A 110 -12.77 10.20 -6.59
C LEU A 110 -13.42 10.97 -5.43
N SER A 111 -14.59 10.52 -4.95
CA SER A 111 -15.28 11.12 -3.79
C SER A 111 -14.55 10.95 -2.47
N ASN A 112 -13.63 9.98 -2.38
CA ASN A 112 -12.81 9.68 -1.21
C ASN A 112 -11.33 10.03 -1.44
N MET A 113 -11.03 10.83 -2.45
CA MET A 113 -9.65 11.19 -2.83
C MET A 113 -9.41 12.69 -2.63
N MET A 114 -8.20 13.02 -2.17
CA MET A 114 -7.72 14.39 -2.09
C MET A 114 -6.43 14.51 -2.89
N LEU A 115 -6.44 15.37 -3.92
CA LEU A 115 -5.26 15.73 -4.69
C LEU A 115 -4.68 17.03 -4.16
N VAL A 116 -3.43 17.00 -3.71
CA VAL A 116 -2.69 18.18 -3.25
C VAL A 116 -1.53 18.41 -4.21
N VAL A 117 -1.56 19.53 -4.92
CA VAL A 117 -0.50 19.94 -5.85
C VAL A 117 0.27 21.10 -5.23
N CYS A 118 1.57 20.92 -5.05
CA CYS A 118 2.46 21.92 -4.46
C CYS A 118 3.59 22.27 -5.43
N GLY A 119 3.78 23.55 -5.74
CA GLY A 119 4.86 24.03 -6.60
C GLY A 119 4.42 25.13 -7.57
N ILE A 120 5.35 25.59 -8.41
CA ILE A 120 5.06 26.59 -9.45
C ILE A 120 4.51 25.84 -10.67
N ILE A 121 3.18 25.77 -10.76
CA ILE A 121 2.44 25.11 -11.83
C ILE A 121 1.36 26.06 -12.32
N ASP A 122 1.12 26.05 -13.63
CA ASP A 122 0.01 26.76 -14.25
C ASP A 122 -1.26 25.92 -14.06
N HIS A 123 -2.19 26.39 -13.22
CA HIS A 123 -3.39 25.66 -12.84
C HIS A 123 -4.50 25.65 -13.91
N GLU A 124 -4.35 26.46 -14.97
CA GLU A 124 -5.26 26.47 -16.12
C GLU A 124 -4.94 25.34 -17.12
N LYS A 125 -3.86 24.57 -16.89
CA LYS A 125 -3.42 23.43 -17.71
C LYS A 125 -3.63 22.10 -17.02
#